data_AF-A0A318H8W1-F1
#
_entry.id   AF-A0A318H8W1-F1
#
_cell.length_a   1.000
_cell.length_b   1.000
_cell.length_c   1.000
_cell.angle_alpha   90.00
_cell.angle_beta   90.00
_cell.angle_gamma   90.00
#
_symmetry.space_group_name_H-M   'P 1'
#
loop_
_entity.id
_entity.type
_entity.pdbx_description
1 polymer ?
#
loop_
_entity_poly.entity_id
_entity_poly.type
_entity_poly.pdbx_seq_one_letter_code
_entity_poly.pdbx_strand_id
1 'polypeptide(L)'
;MDERLRRRVAAALALTGFVALLGGLLLVDRFRCPEHTAVIAASLCWLALLAMTGARRLGTSAQARALSSPRRRTALTALVITCVVVLTGVGAASRPAAGSESTSAGSRTAVTNAMSSPIGSALPAPTAQSPSRCRETRQAHETDWGPTANPLAPVAGANVPTFNNAVMRGRPGEPDPDFRQQLVSADPADKISDGGYSLQISVQPDTVYRVRLFVFNNASPNLSGATISDTRARITVPVCPATDVRLTGTVVAPTAEPPEIWSTVHFTADKPFKLVPANRQAVVCFDRTHCAHGAGFTALPAATQLFSQHGIPLGSGGLDGLFPPATSVDVIFYVTAVFTAETTHR
;
A
#
# COMPACT_ATOMS: atom_id res chain seq x y z
N MET A 1 29.69 54.28 -13.91
CA MET A 1 30.05 52.84 -13.95
C MET A 1 29.82 52.36 -15.37
N ASP A 2 30.89 51.94 -16.04
CA ASP A 2 30.89 51.58 -17.47
C ASP A 2 29.85 50.48 -17.77
N GLU A 3 29.14 50.65 -18.88
CA GLU A 3 28.11 49.75 -19.41
C GLU A 3 28.66 48.31 -19.55
N ARG A 4 29.93 48.18 -19.92
CA ARG A 4 30.62 46.88 -20.00
C ARG A 4 30.80 46.22 -18.64
N LEU A 5 31.09 47.01 -17.59
CA LEU A 5 31.23 46.49 -16.23
C LEU A 5 29.87 46.06 -15.66
N ARG A 6 28.80 46.81 -15.95
CA ARG A 6 27.42 46.44 -15.58
C ARG A 6 27.00 45.10 -16.18
N ARG A 7 27.26 44.88 -17.47
CA ARG A 7 26.94 43.61 -18.14
C ARG A 7 27.74 42.44 -17.59
N ARG A 8 29.02 42.65 -17.26
CA ARG A 8 29.85 41.62 -16.64
C ARG A 8 29.37 41.22 -15.25
N VAL A 9 28.98 42.19 -14.42
CA VAL A 9 28.42 41.92 -13.08
C VAL A 9 27.07 41.22 -13.17
N ALA A 10 26.19 41.63 -14.08
CA ALA A 10 24.90 40.96 -14.29
C ALA A 10 25.07 39.51 -14.78
N ALA A 11 25.99 39.27 -15.71
CA ALA A 11 26.29 37.92 -16.20
C ALA A 11 26.89 37.03 -15.09
N ALA A 12 27.78 37.56 -14.25
CA ALA A 12 28.35 36.81 -13.13
C ALA A 12 27.31 36.43 -12.07
N LEU A 13 26.35 37.33 -11.78
CA LEU A 13 25.24 37.06 -10.86
C LEU A 13 24.23 36.04 -11.43
N ALA A 14 23.95 36.11 -12.73
CA ALA A 14 23.10 35.12 -13.39
C ALA A 14 23.74 33.73 -13.40
N LEU A 15 25.06 33.66 -13.65
CA LEU A 15 25.80 32.40 -13.67
C LEU A 15 25.87 31.76 -12.27
N THR A 16 26.11 32.54 -11.23
CA THR A 16 26.14 32.03 -9.84
C THR A 16 24.75 31.56 -9.37
N GLY A 17 23.68 32.28 -9.73
CA GLY A 17 22.31 31.81 -9.49
C GLY A 17 21.99 30.51 -10.22
N PHE A 18 22.41 30.38 -11.48
CA PHE A 18 22.20 29.17 -12.27
C PHE A 18 22.95 27.95 -11.71
N VAL A 19 24.20 28.13 -11.27
CA VAL A 19 25.01 27.07 -10.64
C VAL A 19 24.40 26.62 -9.31
N ALA A 20 23.90 27.54 -8.48
CA ALA A 20 23.24 27.19 -7.23
C ALA A 20 21.94 26.40 -7.47
N LEU A 21 21.18 26.77 -8.51
CA LEU A 21 19.92 26.10 -8.86
C LEU A 21 20.18 24.68 -9.38
N LEU A 22 21.19 24.50 -10.24
CA LEU A 22 21.66 23.19 -10.70
C LEU A 22 22.18 22.32 -9.56
N GLY A 23 22.95 22.89 -8.63
CA GLY A 23 23.42 22.18 -7.44
C GLY A 23 22.27 21.69 -6.56
N GLY A 24 21.23 22.52 -6.38
CA GLY A 24 20.01 22.15 -5.66
C GLY A 24 19.23 21.03 -6.36
N LEU A 25 19.06 21.11 -7.68
CA LEU A 25 18.39 20.07 -8.49
C LEU A 25 19.14 18.73 -8.47
N LEU A 26 20.48 18.76 -8.59
CA LEU A 26 21.31 17.56 -8.54
C LEU A 26 21.30 16.90 -7.16
N LEU A 27 21.20 17.69 -6.07
CA LEU A 27 21.05 17.16 -4.72
C LEU A 27 19.66 16.55 -4.49
N VAL A 28 18.60 17.13 -5.05
CA VAL A 28 17.23 16.56 -5.00
C VAL A 28 17.16 15.23 -5.74
N ASP A 29 17.82 15.12 -6.89
CA ASP A 29 17.81 13.89 -7.69
C ASP A 29 18.62 12.76 -7.03
N ARG A 30 19.73 13.09 -6.33
CA ARG A 30 20.59 12.10 -5.66
C ARG A 30 20.08 11.60 -4.31
N PHE A 31 19.32 12.39 -3.54
CA PHE A 31 19.06 12.06 -2.13
C PHE A 31 17.60 11.81 -1.74
N ARG A 32 16.62 12.00 -2.63
CA ARG A 32 15.18 11.61 -2.49
C ARG A 32 14.66 11.46 -1.04
N CYS A 33 14.80 12.51 -0.23
CA CYS A 33 14.25 12.59 1.13
C CYS A 33 13.21 13.73 1.20
N PRO A 34 12.11 13.56 1.95
CA PRO A 34 11.00 14.52 1.99
C PRO A 34 11.25 15.81 2.80
N GLU A 35 12.40 15.96 3.47
CA GLU A 35 12.70 17.14 4.31
C GLU A 35 13.18 18.38 3.52
N HIS A 36 13.20 18.36 2.19
CA HIS A 36 13.77 19.45 1.37
C HIS A 36 12.80 20.58 0.97
N THR A 37 11.54 20.55 1.39
CA THR A 37 10.63 21.69 1.22
C THR A 37 11.17 22.95 1.89
N ALA A 38 11.85 22.82 3.03
CA ALA A 38 12.52 23.91 3.72
C ALA A 38 13.69 24.49 2.90
N VAL A 39 14.46 23.66 2.21
CA VAL A 39 15.62 24.07 1.40
C VAL A 39 15.18 24.80 0.13
N ILE A 40 14.11 24.31 -0.53
CA ILE A 40 13.52 24.95 -1.71
C ILE A 40 12.91 26.30 -1.30
N ALA A 41 12.17 26.35 -0.19
CA ALA A 41 11.60 27.59 0.33
C ALA A 41 12.68 28.61 0.70
N ALA A 42 13.76 28.19 1.38
CA ALA A 42 14.89 29.06 1.72
C ALA A 42 15.61 29.61 0.48
N SER A 43 15.78 28.78 -0.56
CA SER A 43 16.41 29.19 -1.83
C SER A 43 15.56 30.22 -2.58
N LEU A 44 14.24 30.04 -2.63
CA LEU A 44 13.32 31.01 -3.23
C LEU A 44 13.30 32.32 -2.44
N CYS A 45 13.34 32.24 -1.10
CA CYS A 45 13.40 33.41 -0.23
C CYS A 45 14.69 34.22 -0.46
N TRP A 46 15.82 33.53 -0.64
CA TRP A 46 17.11 34.16 -0.91
C TRP A 46 17.15 34.83 -2.30
N LEU A 47 16.59 34.20 -3.34
CA LEU A 47 16.45 34.79 -4.67
C LEU A 47 15.57 36.06 -4.65
N ALA A 48 14.48 36.06 -3.88
CA ALA A 48 13.64 37.25 -3.72
C ALA A 48 14.39 38.40 -3.01
N LEU A 49 15.21 38.09 -2.01
CA LEU A 49 16.06 39.05 -1.30
C LEU A 49 17.16 39.64 -2.21
N LEU A 50 17.77 38.82 -3.06
CA LEU A 50 18.76 39.27 -4.04
C LEU A 50 18.12 40.18 -5.10
N ALA A 51 16.91 39.87 -5.58
CA ALA A 51 16.18 40.74 -6.49
C ALA A 51 15.87 42.12 -5.86
N MET A 52 15.47 42.13 -4.58
CA MET A 52 15.20 43.37 -3.85
C MET A 52 16.45 44.21 -3.57
N THR A 53 17.57 43.58 -3.21
CA THR A 53 18.81 44.28 -2.88
C THR A 53 19.55 44.74 -4.14
N GLY A 54 19.51 43.96 -5.23
CA GLY A 54 20.03 44.32 -6.54
C GLY A 54 19.31 45.53 -7.15
N ALA A 55 17.99 45.59 -7.02
CA ALA A 55 17.18 46.73 -7.50
C ALA A 55 17.47 48.05 -6.76
N ARG A 56 17.94 47.99 -5.50
CA ARG A 56 18.33 49.20 -4.74
C ARG A 56 19.70 49.76 -5.12
N ARG A 57 20.63 48.93 -5.61
CA ARG A 57 22.01 49.36 -5.97
C ARG A 57 22.14 49.82 -7.43
N LEU A 58 21.24 49.40 -8.31
CA LEU A 58 21.17 49.86 -9.68
C LEU A 58 20.23 51.07 -9.75
N GLY A 59 20.74 52.25 -9.41
CA GLY A 59 20.00 53.52 -9.44
C GLY A 59 19.55 53.93 -10.84
N THR A 60 18.56 53.24 -11.40
CA THR A 60 17.86 53.62 -12.62
C THR A 60 16.42 54.01 -12.25
N SER A 61 16.09 55.27 -12.53
CA SER A 61 14.80 55.92 -12.20
C SER A 61 13.57 55.26 -12.85
N ALA A 62 13.78 54.37 -13.83
CA ALA A 62 12.71 53.65 -14.53
C ALA A 62 12.23 52.39 -13.78
N GLN A 63 13.11 51.66 -13.08
CA GLN A 63 12.72 50.43 -12.35
C GLN A 63 12.16 50.71 -10.95
N ALA A 64 12.57 51.82 -10.32
CA ALA A 64 12.01 52.27 -9.04
C ALA A 64 10.50 52.62 -9.17
N ARG A 65 10.04 53.06 -10.35
CA ARG A 65 8.62 53.35 -10.62
C ARG A 65 7.76 52.09 -10.70
N ALA A 66 8.29 50.98 -11.24
CA ALA A 66 7.56 49.71 -11.36
C ALA A 66 7.33 48.96 -10.02
N LEU A 67 8.08 49.33 -8.97
CA LEU A 67 7.97 48.81 -7.59
C LEU A 67 7.33 49.82 -6.61
N SER A 68 6.86 50.97 -7.12
CA SER A 68 6.23 52.02 -6.30
C SER A 68 4.74 51.82 -6.09
N SER A 69 4.11 50.85 -6.76
CA SER A 69 2.68 50.61 -6.52
C SER A 69 2.48 50.01 -5.12
N PRO A 70 1.62 50.62 -4.28
CA PRO A 70 1.42 50.17 -2.91
C PRO A 70 1.00 48.70 -2.87
N ARG A 71 0.16 48.25 -3.82
CA ARG A 71 -0.27 46.84 -3.95
C ARG A 71 0.89 45.85 -4.11
N ARG A 72 1.95 46.18 -4.86
CA ARG A 72 3.09 45.26 -5.03
C ARG A 72 3.97 45.19 -3.78
N ARG A 73 4.09 46.31 -3.05
CA ARG A 73 4.79 46.31 -1.76
C ARG A 73 4.07 45.47 -0.72
N THR A 74 2.74 45.57 -0.65
CA THR A 74 1.91 44.76 0.26
C THR A 74 1.98 43.28 -0.07
N ALA A 75 1.93 42.92 -1.36
CA ALA A 75 2.06 41.52 -1.79
C ALA A 75 3.43 40.92 -1.42
N LEU A 76 4.51 41.70 -1.56
CA LEU A 76 5.85 41.24 -1.23
C LEU A 76 6.09 41.13 0.29
N THR A 77 5.53 42.06 1.09
CA THR A 77 5.60 41.98 2.56
C THR A 77 4.78 40.80 3.07
N ALA A 78 3.60 40.56 2.50
CA ALA A 78 2.78 39.39 2.82
C ALA A 78 3.54 38.09 2.53
N LEU A 79 4.24 37.99 1.38
CA LEU A 79 5.05 36.81 1.05
C LEU A 79 6.17 36.56 2.08
N VAL A 80 6.89 37.62 2.49
CA VAL A 80 7.97 37.51 3.48
C VAL A 80 7.43 37.11 4.86
N ILE A 81 6.30 37.68 5.29
CA ILE A 81 5.67 37.34 6.57
C ILE A 81 5.21 35.87 6.56
N THR A 82 4.58 35.41 5.47
CA THR A 82 4.17 34.01 5.33
C THR A 82 5.37 33.07 5.39
N CYS A 83 6.50 33.40 4.74
CA CYS A 83 7.72 32.61 4.84
C CYS A 83 8.27 32.53 6.26
N VAL A 84 8.26 33.64 7.03
CA VAL A 84 8.73 33.64 8.43
C VAL A 84 7.82 32.81 9.33
N VAL A 85 6.49 32.93 9.19
CA VAL A 85 5.53 32.15 9.99
C VAL A 85 5.68 30.65 9.75
N VAL A 86 5.81 30.23 8.49
CA VAL A 86 6.02 28.82 8.12
C VAL A 86 7.33 28.28 8.71
N LEU A 87 8.42 29.07 8.70
CA LEU A 87 9.70 28.65 9.26
C LEU A 87 9.69 28.55 10.79
N THR A 88 8.92 29.39 11.49
CA THR A 88 8.81 29.34 12.96
C THR A 88 7.82 28.28 13.47
N GLY A 89 6.78 27.94 12.70
CA GLY A 89 5.75 26.97 13.09
C GLY A 89 6.24 25.51 13.14
N VAL A 90 7.28 25.18 12.37
CA VAL A 90 7.83 23.82 12.30
C VAL A 90 8.63 23.44 13.55
N GLY A 91 9.07 24.41 14.37
CA GLY A 91 9.87 24.16 15.57
C GLY A 91 9.11 23.75 16.84
N ALA A 92 7.77 23.81 16.85
CA ALA A 92 6.97 23.64 18.08
C ALA A 92 6.31 22.26 18.25
N ALA A 93 6.36 21.37 17.24
CA ALA A 93 5.59 20.11 17.24
C ALA A 93 6.35 18.87 17.73
N SER A 94 7.63 18.98 18.11
CA SER A 94 8.44 17.84 18.58
C SER A 94 8.58 17.80 20.10
N ARG A 95 7.55 17.35 20.80
CA ARG A 95 7.65 16.82 22.18
C ARG A 95 6.94 15.46 22.27
N PRO A 96 7.63 14.37 22.67
CA PRO A 96 6.96 13.11 22.99
C PRO A 96 6.35 13.19 24.40
N ALA A 97 5.05 12.91 24.51
CA ALA A 97 4.36 12.74 25.78
C ALA A 97 4.53 11.30 26.29
N ALA A 98 4.92 11.18 27.55
CA ALA A 98 5.11 9.94 28.27
C ALA A 98 3.78 9.42 28.87
N GLY A 99 3.60 8.10 28.78
CA GLY A 99 3.11 7.22 29.86
C GLY A 99 1.64 7.27 30.29
N SER A 100 0.96 6.13 30.20
CA SER A 100 0.24 5.54 31.34
C SER A 100 -0.20 4.11 31.03
N GLU A 101 0.37 3.16 31.77
CA GLU A 101 -0.12 1.79 31.96
C GLU A 101 -1.43 1.80 32.73
N SER A 102 -2.37 0.93 32.33
CA SER A 102 -3.52 0.55 33.17
C SER A 102 -3.71 -0.96 33.09
N THR A 103 -3.54 -1.58 34.25
CA THR A 103 -3.82 -2.98 34.55
C THR A 103 -5.32 -3.17 34.75
N SER A 104 -5.89 -4.25 34.21
CA SER A 104 -7.19 -4.75 34.64
C SER A 104 -7.19 -6.28 34.59
N ALA A 105 -7.48 -6.84 35.75
CA ALA A 105 -7.51 -8.25 36.07
C ALA A 105 -8.89 -8.88 35.79
N GLY A 106 -8.85 -10.18 35.49
CA GLY A 106 -9.86 -11.14 35.93
C GLY A 106 -11.05 -11.39 35.01
N SER A 107 -11.16 -12.61 34.49
CA SER A 107 -12.16 -13.55 35.02
C SER A 107 -11.95 -14.97 34.46
N ARG A 108 -12.03 -15.95 35.36
CA ARG A 108 -12.04 -17.39 35.06
C ARG A 108 -13.47 -17.80 34.76
N THR A 109 -13.66 -18.66 33.77
CA THR A 109 -14.65 -19.75 33.88
C THR A 109 -14.22 -20.94 33.05
N ALA A 110 -13.97 -22.04 33.75
CA ALA A 110 -13.85 -23.38 33.20
C ALA A 110 -15.25 -23.93 32.93
N VAL A 111 -15.45 -24.57 31.77
CA VAL A 111 -16.49 -25.58 31.59
C VAL A 111 -15.87 -26.73 30.79
N THR A 112 -15.59 -27.80 31.54
CA THR A 112 -15.43 -29.17 31.07
C THR A 112 -16.72 -29.66 30.41
N ASN A 113 -16.62 -30.41 29.31
CA ASN A 113 -17.43 -31.62 29.11
C ASN A 113 -16.85 -32.48 27.98
N ALA A 114 -16.25 -33.58 28.41
CA ALA A 114 -15.95 -34.74 27.60
C ALA A 114 -17.22 -35.59 27.44
N MET A 115 -17.45 -36.12 26.24
CA MET A 115 -18.27 -37.33 26.06
C MET A 115 -17.51 -38.30 25.18
N SER A 116 -17.16 -39.42 25.81
CA SER A 116 -16.62 -40.64 25.24
C SER A 116 -17.72 -41.48 24.59
N SER A 117 -17.38 -42.23 23.55
CA SER A 117 -17.80 -43.63 23.24
C SER A 117 -17.27 -44.05 21.85
N PRO A 118 -17.24 -45.33 21.48
CA PRO A 118 -16.25 -46.32 21.91
C PRO A 118 -15.41 -46.87 20.74
N ILE A 119 -14.31 -47.52 21.12
CA ILE A 119 -13.35 -48.22 20.25
C ILE A 119 -13.99 -49.49 19.69
N GLY A 120 -13.99 -49.63 18.36
CA GLY A 120 -14.28 -50.86 17.63
C GLY A 120 -13.06 -51.27 16.79
N SER A 121 -12.50 -52.43 17.13
CA SER A 121 -11.28 -53.03 16.59
C SER A 121 -11.34 -53.39 15.10
N ALA A 122 -10.28 -53.06 14.36
CA ALA A 122 -9.64 -53.94 13.37
C ALA A 122 -8.29 -53.31 12.95
N LEU A 123 -7.17 -53.95 13.29
CA LEU A 123 -5.86 -53.60 12.74
C LEU A 123 -5.77 -54.07 11.28
N PRO A 124 -5.54 -53.20 10.30
CA PRO A 124 -5.06 -53.61 8.99
C PRO A 124 -3.56 -53.89 9.06
N ALA A 125 -3.13 -54.92 8.33
CA ALA A 125 -1.73 -55.29 8.14
C ALA A 125 -0.86 -54.10 7.70
N PRO A 126 0.44 -54.06 8.07
CA PRO A 126 1.33 -52.98 7.67
C PRO A 126 1.64 -53.10 6.17
N THR A 127 0.85 -52.45 5.34
CA THR A 127 1.26 -52.12 3.97
C THR A 127 2.44 -51.17 4.07
N ALA A 128 3.54 -51.55 3.41
CA ALA A 128 4.77 -50.77 3.29
C ALA A 128 4.43 -49.30 3.00
N GLN A 129 4.64 -48.44 4.00
CA GLN A 129 4.42 -47.00 3.88
C GLN A 129 5.47 -46.46 2.92
N SER A 130 5.02 -46.18 1.69
CA SER A 130 5.68 -45.25 0.78
C SER A 130 6.03 -43.96 1.56
N PRO A 131 7.20 -43.35 1.36
CA PRO A 131 7.60 -42.14 2.08
C PRO A 131 6.48 -41.11 1.96
N SER A 132 6.07 -40.57 3.11
CA SER A 132 4.89 -39.73 3.32
C SER A 132 4.64 -38.76 2.16
N ARG A 133 3.63 -39.03 1.33
CA ARG A 133 3.14 -38.02 0.37
C ARG A 133 2.57 -36.87 1.19
N CYS A 134 3.09 -35.66 0.99
CA CYS A 134 2.49 -34.48 1.56
C CYS A 134 1.01 -34.43 1.17
N ARG A 135 0.12 -34.28 2.15
CA ARG A 135 -1.31 -34.21 1.93
C ARG A 135 -1.77 -32.81 2.25
N GLU A 136 -2.35 -32.15 1.24
CA GLU A 136 -2.95 -30.85 1.43
C GLU A 136 -4.15 -31.00 2.37
N THR A 137 -4.24 -30.12 3.37
CA THR A 137 -5.28 -30.18 4.41
C THR A 137 -6.40 -29.18 4.15
N ARG A 138 -6.15 -28.17 3.30
CA ARG A 138 -7.16 -27.22 2.86
C ARG A 138 -7.38 -27.33 1.36
N GLN A 139 -8.62 -27.63 0.98
CA GLN A 139 -8.99 -27.63 -0.42
C GLN A 139 -8.95 -26.20 -0.95
N ALA A 140 -8.03 -25.92 -1.87
CA ALA A 140 -8.03 -24.68 -2.63
C ALA A 140 -9.26 -24.65 -3.56
N HIS A 141 -9.68 -23.45 -3.95
CA HIS A 141 -10.68 -23.31 -5.01
C HIS A 141 -10.13 -23.90 -6.32
N GLU A 142 -11.00 -24.54 -7.10
CA GLU A 142 -10.61 -25.19 -8.36
C GLU A 142 -10.22 -24.18 -9.45
N THR A 143 -10.77 -22.96 -9.38
CA THR A 143 -10.56 -21.87 -10.33
C THR A 143 -9.72 -20.74 -9.74
N ASP A 144 -8.97 -20.04 -10.59
CA ASP A 144 -8.08 -18.93 -10.19
C ASP A 144 -8.83 -17.69 -9.69
N TRP A 145 -10.13 -17.61 -9.99
CA TRP A 145 -11.02 -16.60 -9.44
C TRP A 145 -12.45 -17.10 -9.46
N GLY A 146 -13.31 -16.46 -8.68
CA GLY A 146 -14.73 -16.74 -8.72
C GLY A 146 -15.54 -16.02 -7.64
N PRO A 147 -16.84 -16.35 -7.57
CA PRO A 147 -17.54 -17.31 -8.45
C PRO A 147 -17.75 -16.74 -9.86
N THR A 148 -17.92 -17.63 -10.85
CA THR A 148 -18.22 -17.26 -12.24
C THR A 148 -19.48 -16.40 -12.35
N ALA A 149 -20.45 -16.62 -11.46
CA ALA A 149 -21.67 -15.85 -11.32
C ALA A 149 -21.43 -14.52 -10.56
N ASN A 150 -20.47 -13.72 -11.03
CA ASN A 150 -20.24 -12.35 -10.56
C ASN A 150 -20.09 -11.44 -11.79
N PRO A 151 -21.19 -10.93 -12.37
CA PRO A 151 -21.17 -10.21 -13.65
C PRO A 151 -20.43 -8.89 -13.51
N LEU A 152 -19.71 -8.50 -14.56
CA LEU A 152 -18.96 -7.25 -14.58
C LEU A 152 -19.88 -6.03 -14.68
N ALA A 153 -19.49 -4.96 -13.99
CA ALA A 153 -20.12 -3.64 -14.03
C ALA A 153 -19.04 -2.54 -14.17
N PRO A 154 -19.42 -1.31 -14.57
CA PRO A 154 -18.54 -0.16 -14.42
C PRO A 154 -18.07 0.02 -12.97
N VAL A 155 -16.93 0.66 -12.78
CA VAL A 155 -16.42 1.02 -11.44
C VAL A 155 -17.47 1.85 -10.70
N ALA A 156 -17.80 1.44 -9.46
CA ALA A 156 -18.85 2.06 -8.66
C ALA A 156 -20.21 2.14 -9.41
N GLY A 157 -20.49 1.13 -10.24
CA GLY A 157 -21.64 1.08 -11.13
C GLY A 157 -22.53 -0.14 -10.92
N ALA A 158 -22.20 -1.05 -10.00
CA ALA A 158 -23.05 -2.22 -9.75
C ALA A 158 -24.37 -1.80 -9.08
N ASN A 159 -25.45 -2.49 -9.46
CA ASN A 159 -26.80 -2.30 -8.93
C ASN A 159 -27.13 -3.26 -7.78
N VAL A 160 -26.13 -3.97 -7.26
CA VAL A 160 -26.20 -4.87 -6.11
C VAL A 160 -24.96 -4.64 -5.22
N PRO A 161 -25.02 -4.96 -3.92
CA PRO A 161 -23.86 -4.93 -3.04
C PRO A 161 -22.87 -6.02 -3.44
N THR A 162 -21.78 -5.68 -4.13
CA THR A 162 -20.86 -6.69 -4.69
C THR A 162 -19.42 -6.24 -4.66
N PHE A 163 -18.50 -7.20 -4.52
CA PHE A 163 -17.08 -6.94 -4.47
C PHE A 163 -16.40 -7.17 -5.81
N ASN A 164 -15.48 -6.27 -6.14
CA ASN A 164 -14.46 -6.40 -7.19
C ASN A 164 -14.99 -6.77 -8.59
N ASN A 165 -16.29 -6.67 -8.87
CA ASN A 165 -16.87 -6.98 -10.18
C ASN A 165 -16.74 -5.82 -11.19
N ALA A 166 -15.63 -5.08 -11.12
CA ALA A 166 -15.42 -3.91 -11.94
C ALA A 166 -14.59 -4.23 -13.19
N VAL A 167 -14.88 -3.55 -14.29
CA VAL A 167 -13.92 -3.35 -15.38
C VAL A 167 -13.33 -1.96 -15.22
N MET A 168 -12.02 -1.87 -14.98
CA MET A 168 -11.35 -0.57 -15.05
C MET A 168 -10.84 -0.32 -16.45
N ARG A 169 -10.87 0.94 -16.87
CA ARG A 169 -10.23 1.33 -18.12
C ARG A 169 -8.71 1.11 -18.00
N GLY A 170 -8.18 0.23 -18.85
CA GLY A 170 -6.77 -0.05 -18.98
C GLY A 170 -6.01 1.11 -19.62
N ARG A 171 -4.69 0.92 -19.78
CA ARG A 171 -3.88 1.85 -20.57
C ARG A 171 -4.31 1.81 -22.03
N PRO A 172 -4.23 2.92 -22.78
CA PRO A 172 -4.51 2.90 -24.21
C PRO A 172 -3.71 1.80 -24.92
N GLY A 173 -4.41 0.86 -25.58
CA GLY A 173 -3.79 -0.26 -26.29
C GLY A 173 -3.62 -1.55 -25.48
N GLU A 174 -3.94 -1.54 -24.18
CA GLU A 174 -3.98 -2.74 -23.33
C GLU A 174 -5.45 -3.15 -23.06
N PRO A 175 -5.74 -4.45 -22.87
CA PRO A 175 -7.05 -4.90 -22.44
C PRO A 175 -7.44 -4.28 -21.10
N ASP A 176 -8.72 -3.95 -20.94
CA ASP A 176 -9.25 -3.47 -19.67
C ASP A 176 -9.15 -4.57 -18.60
N PRO A 177 -8.49 -4.31 -17.45
CA PRO A 177 -8.35 -5.31 -16.39
C PRO A 177 -9.69 -5.69 -15.75
N ASP A 178 -9.90 -7.00 -15.63
CA ASP A 178 -10.97 -7.62 -14.85
C ASP A 178 -10.60 -7.66 -13.36
N PHE A 179 -11.23 -6.81 -12.55
CA PHE A 179 -10.89 -6.66 -11.14
C PHE A 179 -11.26 -7.88 -10.29
N ARG A 180 -12.11 -8.79 -10.80
CA ARG A 180 -12.45 -10.04 -10.09
C ARG A 180 -11.22 -10.91 -9.90
N GLN A 181 -10.27 -10.82 -10.85
CA GLN A 181 -9.03 -11.57 -10.81
C GLN A 181 -7.97 -10.91 -9.91
N GLN A 182 -8.13 -9.62 -9.61
CA GLN A 182 -7.15 -8.81 -8.88
C GLN A 182 -7.51 -8.60 -7.41
N LEU A 183 -8.34 -9.47 -6.83
CA LEU A 183 -8.58 -9.49 -5.38
C LEU A 183 -7.26 -9.71 -4.62
N VAL A 184 -6.46 -10.69 -5.05
CA VAL A 184 -5.08 -10.89 -4.58
C VAL A 184 -4.08 -10.76 -5.71
N SER A 185 -2.94 -10.13 -5.43
CA SER A 185 -1.82 -9.98 -6.37
C SER A 185 -0.51 -9.79 -5.60
N ALA A 186 0.64 -10.02 -6.23
CA ALA A 186 1.92 -9.98 -5.53
C ALA A 186 3.02 -9.28 -6.34
N ASP A 187 4.12 -8.94 -5.66
CA ASP A 187 5.32 -8.32 -6.24
C ASP A 187 6.51 -8.66 -5.32
N PRO A 188 7.77 -8.64 -5.78
CA PRO A 188 8.93 -8.70 -4.88
C PRO A 188 8.85 -7.61 -3.80
N ALA A 189 9.22 -7.95 -2.56
CA ALA A 189 9.04 -7.04 -1.42
C ALA A 189 10.01 -5.85 -1.40
N ASP A 190 11.07 -5.89 -2.21
CA ASP A 190 12.04 -4.81 -2.41
C ASP A 190 11.55 -3.75 -3.40
N LYS A 191 10.55 -4.07 -4.24
CA LYS A 191 9.84 -3.10 -5.06
C LYS A 191 8.80 -2.40 -4.21
N ILE A 192 8.91 -1.08 -4.09
CA ILE A 192 7.95 -0.23 -3.36
C ILE A 192 7.31 0.85 -4.23
N SER A 193 7.55 0.83 -5.54
CA SER A 193 6.85 1.69 -6.48
C SER A 193 5.34 1.43 -6.47
N ASP A 194 4.57 2.47 -6.81
CA ASP A 194 3.13 2.34 -6.98
C ASP A 194 2.83 1.44 -8.19
N GLY A 195 1.94 0.47 -8.00
CA GLY A 195 1.67 -0.58 -8.99
C GLY A 195 2.74 -1.68 -9.01
N GLY A 196 2.76 -2.48 -10.08
CA GLY A 196 3.71 -3.58 -10.26
C GLY A 196 3.22 -4.94 -9.76
N TYR A 197 2.06 -5.00 -9.10
CA TYR A 197 1.47 -6.27 -8.70
C TYR A 197 1.08 -7.12 -9.90
N SER A 198 1.40 -8.41 -9.83
CA SER A 198 1.15 -9.42 -10.85
C SER A 198 0.33 -10.58 -10.27
N LEU A 199 -0.37 -11.29 -11.15
CA LEU A 199 -1.05 -12.56 -10.85
C LEU A 199 -0.11 -13.77 -11.00
N GLN A 200 1.10 -13.55 -11.54
CA GLN A 200 2.13 -14.55 -11.72
C GLN A 200 3.48 -14.02 -11.24
N ILE A 201 4.16 -14.80 -10.39
CA ILE A 201 5.43 -14.45 -9.78
C ILE A 201 6.41 -15.60 -9.99
N SER A 202 7.48 -15.36 -10.73
CA SER A 202 8.61 -16.27 -10.73
C SER A 202 9.40 -16.09 -9.43
N VAL A 203 9.46 -17.13 -8.60
CA VAL A 203 10.11 -17.04 -7.30
C VAL A 203 11.59 -17.38 -7.32
N GLN A 204 12.31 -16.75 -6.42
CA GLN A 204 13.73 -16.95 -6.17
C GLN A 204 13.92 -17.50 -4.74
N PRO A 205 14.97 -18.31 -4.50
CA PRO A 205 15.25 -18.84 -3.18
C PRO A 205 15.32 -17.75 -2.10
N ASP A 206 14.69 -18.03 -0.95
CA ASP A 206 14.70 -17.21 0.26
C ASP A 206 14.27 -15.74 0.09
N THR A 207 13.60 -15.45 -1.04
CA THR A 207 13.13 -14.12 -1.36
C THR A 207 11.77 -13.85 -0.70
N VAL A 208 11.61 -12.64 -0.16
CA VAL A 208 10.36 -12.16 0.42
C VAL A 208 9.54 -11.46 -0.65
N TYR A 209 8.27 -11.80 -0.73
CA TYR A 209 7.28 -11.20 -1.62
C TYR A 209 6.26 -10.43 -0.79
N ARG A 210 5.85 -9.27 -1.31
CA ARG A 210 4.68 -8.54 -0.80
C ARG A 210 3.45 -9.01 -1.55
N VAL A 211 2.38 -9.29 -0.82
CA VAL A 211 1.11 -9.73 -1.37
C VAL A 211 0.06 -8.70 -0.96
N ARG A 212 -0.70 -8.24 -1.94
CA ARG A 212 -1.78 -7.29 -1.78
C ARG A 212 -3.10 -8.02 -1.89
N LEU A 213 -3.95 -7.84 -0.88
CA LEU A 213 -5.38 -8.09 -0.93
C LEU A 213 -6.07 -6.73 -1.11
N PHE A 214 -6.74 -6.54 -2.24
CA PHE A 214 -7.49 -5.32 -2.56
C PHE A 214 -8.99 -5.63 -2.64
N VAL A 215 -9.76 -5.08 -1.72
CA VAL A 215 -11.20 -5.27 -1.65
C VAL A 215 -11.90 -3.96 -1.96
N PHE A 216 -12.84 -3.98 -2.90
CA PHE A 216 -13.59 -2.81 -3.34
C PHE A 216 -15.08 -3.16 -3.47
N ASN A 217 -15.94 -2.44 -2.74
CA ASN A 217 -17.37 -2.52 -2.94
C ASN A 217 -17.72 -1.73 -4.22
N ASN A 218 -18.05 -2.46 -5.28
CA ASN A 218 -18.33 -1.89 -6.59
C ASN A 218 -19.79 -1.40 -6.74
N ALA A 219 -20.61 -1.52 -5.70
CA ALA A 219 -21.95 -0.96 -5.69
C ALA A 219 -21.94 0.54 -5.95
N SER A 220 -22.96 1.01 -6.65
CA SER A 220 -23.13 2.43 -6.92
C SER A 220 -23.36 3.21 -5.63
N PRO A 221 -22.73 4.40 -5.45
CA PRO A 221 -22.98 5.26 -4.29
C PRO A 221 -24.43 5.77 -4.21
N ASN A 222 -25.17 5.69 -5.33
CA ASN A 222 -26.59 6.05 -5.38
C ASN A 222 -27.52 4.88 -5.00
N LEU A 223 -26.99 3.68 -4.80
CA LEU A 223 -27.76 2.50 -4.43
C LEU A 223 -28.04 2.51 -2.92
N SER A 224 -29.31 2.66 -2.55
CA SER A 224 -29.73 2.62 -1.15
C SER A 224 -29.51 1.22 -0.56
N GLY A 225 -28.99 1.15 0.67
CA GLY A 225 -28.79 -0.12 1.38
C GLY A 225 -27.64 -0.97 0.85
N ALA A 226 -26.72 -0.41 0.07
CA ALA A 226 -25.63 -1.15 -0.57
C ALA A 226 -24.33 -1.23 0.27
N THR A 227 -24.40 -0.91 1.56
CA THR A 227 -23.32 -1.19 2.50
C THR A 227 -23.24 -2.69 2.73
N ILE A 228 -22.09 -3.29 2.45
CA ILE A 228 -21.81 -4.69 2.76
C ILE A 228 -21.36 -4.77 4.22
N SER A 229 -21.87 -5.74 4.98
CA SER A 229 -21.54 -5.96 6.39
C SER A 229 -21.03 -7.37 6.67
N ASP A 230 -20.49 -7.58 7.87
CA ASP A 230 -19.93 -8.84 8.35
C ASP A 230 -18.83 -9.40 7.43
N THR A 231 -18.11 -8.49 6.78
CA THR A 231 -17.07 -8.84 5.81
C THR A 231 -15.85 -9.42 6.53
N ARG A 232 -15.40 -10.58 6.06
CA ARG A 232 -14.19 -11.25 6.53
C ARG A 232 -13.26 -11.58 5.38
N ALA A 233 -11.97 -11.38 5.59
CA ALA A 233 -10.92 -11.72 4.64
C ALA A 233 -10.04 -12.85 5.17
N ARG A 234 -9.68 -13.80 4.31
CA ARG A 234 -8.73 -14.87 4.63
C ARG A 234 -7.78 -15.15 3.45
N ILE A 235 -6.62 -15.68 3.79
CA ILE A 235 -5.58 -16.13 2.86
C ILE A 235 -5.34 -17.61 3.09
N THR A 236 -5.36 -18.37 2.00
CA THR A 236 -5.00 -19.80 1.99
C THR A 236 -3.70 -19.97 1.23
N VAL A 237 -2.74 -20.63 1.88
CA VAL A 237 -1.44 -20.97 1.32
C VAL A 237 -1.29 -22.49 1.36
N PRO A 238 -1.07 -23.16 0.21
CA PRO A 238 -0.80 -24.59 0.17
C PRO A 238 0.40 -24.95 1.05
N VAL A 239 0.30 -26.04 1.79
CA VAL A 239 1.37 -26.50 2.69
C VAL A 239 2.35 -27.42 2.00
N CYS A 240 1.91 -28.06 0.90
CA CYS A 240 2.73 -28.98 0.14
C CYS A 240 3.63 -28.26 -0.87
N PRO A 241 4.92 -28.63 -0.96
CA PRO A 241 5.80 -28.09 -1.97
C PRO A 241 5.33 -28.43 -3.39
N ALA A 242 5.39 -27.46 -4.29
CA ALA A 242 5.07 -27.60 -5.70
C ALA A 242 5.93 -26.65 -6.55
N THR A 243 5.95 -26.85 -7.86
CA THR A 243 6.57 -25.90 -8.81
C THR A 243 5.65 -24.75 -9.18
N ASP A 244 4.34 -24.90 -8.93
CA ASP A 244 3.32 -23.86 -9.00
C ASP A 244 2.53 -23.87 -7.68
N VAL A 245 2.70 -22.83 -6.88
CA VAL A 245 2.02 -22.63 -5.60
C VAL A 245 0.99 -21.52 -5.77
N ARG A 246 -0.29 -21.89 -5.63
CA ARG A 246 -1.42 -20.98 -5.69
C ARG A 246 -1.75 -20.40 -4.32
N LEU A 247 -1.47 -19.12 -4.11
CA LEU A 247 -1.97 -18.41 -2.93
C LEU A 247 -3.35 -17.85 -3.25
N THR A 248 -4.34 -18.16 -2.42
CA THR A 248 -5.72 -17.72 -2.63
C THR A 248 -6.11 -16.69 -1.60
N GLY A 249 -6.66 -15.56 -2.06
CA GLY A 249 -7.38 -14.62 -1.22
C GLY A 249 -8.89 -14.85 -1.34
N THR A 250 -9.59 -14.88 -0.22
CA THR A 250 -11.04 -15.03 -0.16
C THR A 250 -11.63 -13.91 0.69
N VAL A 251 -12.73 -13.32 0.21
CA VAL A 251 -13.56 -12.39 0.97
C VAL A 251 -14.96 -12.98 1.07
N VAL A 252 -15.48 -13.04 2.29
CA VAL A 252 -16.83 -13.52 2.60
C VAL A 252 -17.60 -12.39 3.26
N ALA A 253 -18.78 -12.10 2.75
CA ALA A 253 -19.73 -11.20 3.39
C ALA A 253 -21.16 -11.68 3.07
N PRO A 254 -21.95 -12.11 4.06
CA PRO A 254 -23.30 -12.63 3.84
C PRO A 254 -24.24 -11.66 3.11
N THR A 255 -24.00 -10.35 3.19
CA THR A 255 -24.82 -9.33 2.55
C THR A 255 -24.32 -8.91 1.17
N ALA A 256 -23.29 -9.57 0.63
CA ALA A 256 -22.80 -9.34 -0.72
C ALA A 256 -23.42 -10.32 -1.73
N GLU A 257 -23.44 -9.92 -2.99
CA GLU A 257 -23.91 -10.71 -4.13
C GLU A 257 -22.78 -10.83 -5.16
N PRO A 258 -22.04 -11.95 -5.20
CA PRO A 258 -22.16 -13.16 -4.37
C PRO A 258 -21.62 -12.96 -2.93
N PRO A 259 -22.00 -13.83 -1.96
CA PRO A 259 -21.58 -13.70 -0.57
C PRO A 259 -20.12 -14.12 -0.31
N GLU A 260 -19.48 -14.75 -1.29
CA GLU A 260 -18.06 -15.10 -1.27
C GLU A 260 -17.46 -14.80 -2.64
N ILE A 261 -16.27 -14.20 -2.65
CA ILE A 261 -15.42 -14.06 -3.84
C ILE A 261 -14.01 -14.53 -3.52
N TRP A 262 -13.29 -14.99 -4.54
CA TRP A 262 -11.88 -15.34 -4.41
C TRP A 262 -11.10 -14.97 -5.67
N SER A 263 -9.80 -14.78 -5.49
CA SER A 263 -8.83 -14.87 -6.59
C SER A 263 -7.51 -15.46 -6.12
N THR A 264 -6.66 -15.84 -7.06
CA THR A 264 -5.37 -16.46 -6.78
C THR A 264 -4.23 -15.71 -7.44
N VAL A 265 -3.07 -15.76 -6.78
CA VAL A 265 -1.78 -15.42 -7.38
C VAL A 265 -0.92 -16.67 -7.44
N HIS A 266 -0.31 -16.91 -8.59
CA HIS A 266 0.58 -18.03 -8.83
C HIS A 266 2.01 -17.64 -8.54
N PHE A 267 2.68 -18.45 -7.73
CA PHE A 267 4.11 -18.39 -7.54
C PHE A 267 4.71 -19.61 -8.25
N THR A 268 5.70 -19.40 -9.10
CA THR A 268 6.26 -20.46 -9.97
C THR A 268 7.78 -20.53 -9.89
N ALA A 269 8.32 -21.75 -9.96
CA ALA A 269 9.75 -22.01 -10.05
C ALA A 269 10.03 -23.36 -10.72
N ASP A 270 11.27 -23.55 -11.15
CA ASP A 270 11.73 -24.81 -11.76
C ASP A 270 11.90 -25.94 -10.73
N LYS A 271 11.97 -25.61 -9.44
CA LYS A 271 12.15 -26.56 -8.33
C LYS A 271 10.98 -26.47 -7.34
N PRO A 272 10.58 -27.58 -6.70
CA PRO A 272 9.54 -27.55 -5.68
C PRO A 272 9.87 -26.62 -4.53
N PHE A 273 8.90 -25.79 -4.16
CA PHE A 273 8.97 -24.88 -3.04
C PHE A 273 7.62 -24.76 -2.37
N LYS A 274 7.59 -24.20 -1.16
CA LYS A 274 6.37 -23.79 -0.47
C LYS A 274 6.47 -22.32 -0.09
N LEU A 275 5.31 -21.70 0.10
CA LEU A 275 5.24 -20.35 0.65
C LEU A 275 5.02 -20.43 2.16
N VAL A 276 5.72 -19.59 2.91
CA VAL A 276 5.50 -19.42 4.35
C VAL A 276 5.24 -17.96 4.65
N PRO A 277 4.36 -17.61 5.61
CA PRO A 277 4.24 -16.24 6.08
C PRO A 277 5.61 -15.71 6.53
N ALA A 278 6.02 -14.55 6.04
CA ALA A 278 7.29 -13.94 6.40
C ALA A 278 7.17 -13.21 7.75
N ASN A 279 8.28 -13.10 8.49
CA ASN A 279 8.34 -12.32 9.72
C ASN A 279 8.46 -10.81 9.40
N ARG A 280 7.42 -10.25 8.77
CA ARG A 280 7.26 -8.82 8.51
C ARG A 280 5.84 -8.40 8.90
N GLN A 281 5.72 -7.22 9.50
CA GLN A 281 4.44 -6.67 9.93
C GLN A 281 3.54 -6.47 8.71
N ALA A 282 2.39 -7.14 8.69
CA ALA A 282 1.35 -6.85 7.72
C ALA A 282 0.74 -5.48 8.01
N VAL A 283 0.30 -4.79 6.97
CA VAL A 283 -0.23 -3.44 7.06
C VAL A 283 -1.55 -3.31 6.29
N VAL A 284 -2.35 -2.35 6.69
CA VAL A 284 -3.65 -2.04 6.09
C VAL A 284 -3.76 -0.55 5.79
N CYS A 285 -4.39 -0.24 4.68
CA CYS A 285 -4.69 1.09 4.22
C CYS A 285 -6.21 1.23 4.01
N PHE A 286 -6.82 2.07 4.85
CA PHE A 286 -8.24 2.43 4.78
C PHE A 286 -8.50 3.63 3.86
N ASP A 287 -7.49 4.49 3.66
CA ASP A 287 -7.60 5.66 2.80
C ASP A 287 -6.51 5.67 1.75
N ARG A 288 -6.86 5.20 0.54
CA ARG A 288 -5.93 5.10 -0.58
C ARG A 288 -5.37 6.44 -1.03
N THR A 289 -6.02 7.57 -0.72
CA THR A 289 -5.48 8.89 -1.07
C THR A 289 -4.21 9.21 -0.28
N HIS A 290 -4.03 8.57 0.88
CA HIS A 290 -2.86 8.72 1.74
C HIS A 290 -1.88 7.55 1.65
N CYS A 291 -2.23 6.48 0.94
CA CYS A 291 -1.42 5.28 0.82
C CYS A 291 -0.67 5.20 -0.49
N ALA A 292 0.34 6.06 -0.63
CA ALA A 292 1.31 6.02 -1.72
C ALA A 292 2.71 5.75 -1.15
N HIS A 293 3.53 5.00 -1.88
CA HIS A 293 4.94 4.74 -1.52
C HIS A 293 5.19 4.19 -0.10
N GLY A 294 4.22 3.44 0.46
CA GLY A 294 4.31 2.89 1.81
C GLY A 294 3.95 3.86 2.95
N ALA A 295 3.62 5.12 2.66
CA ALA A 295 3.01 6.04 3.62
C ALA A 295 1.52 5.69 3.84
N GLY A 296 0.90 6.18 4.93
CA GLY A 296 -0.54 6.01 5.18
C GLY A 296 -0.99 4.61 5.62
N PHE A 297 -0.13 3.60 5.45
CA PHE A 297 -0.37 2.25 5.95
C PHE A 297 -0.25 2.20 7.49
N THR A 298 -1.19 1.50 8.11
CA THR A 298 -1.19 1.21 9.55
C THR A 298 -0.93 -0.26 9.78
N ALA A 299 -0.38 -0.61 10.94
CA ALA A 299 -0.17 -2.02 11.28
C ALA A 299 -1.51 -2.76 11.33
N LEU A 300 -1.59 -3.91 10.67
CA LEU A 300 -2.74 -4.79 10.76
C LEU A 300 -2.64 -5.61 12.05
N PRO A 301 -3.45 -5.35 13.09
CA PRO A 301 -3.44 -6.15 14.30
C PRO A 301 -3.91 -7.58 13.99
N ALA A 302 -3.37 -8.54 14.75
CA ALA A 302 -3.70 -9.96 14.62
C ALA A 302 -3.58 -10.51 13.18
N ALA A 303 -2.60 -10.02 12.40
CA ALA A 303 -2.38 -10.43 11.02
C ALA A 303 -2.28 -11.96 10.79
N THR A 304 -1.88 -12.74 11.80
CA THR A 304 -1.87 -14.20 11.74
C THR A 304 -3.26 -14.80 11.53
N GLN A 305 -4.33 -14.14 12.00
CA GLN A 305 -5.71 -14.56 11.78
C GLN A 305 -6.12 -14.52 10.30
N LEU A 306 -5.42 -13.74 9.47
CA LEU A 306 -5.61 -13.72 8.03
C LEU A 306 -5.40 -15.12 7.41
N PHE A 307 -4.49 -15.92 7.98
CA PHE A 307 -4.22 -17.29 7.52
C PHE A 307 -5.10 -18.37 8.20
N SER A 308 -6.00 -17.96 9.10
CA SER A 308 -6.93 -18.87 9.77
C SER A 308 -8.11 -19.24 8.87
N GLN A 309 -8.88 -20.26 9.25
CA GLN A 309 -10.11 -20.64 8.52
C GLN A 309 -11.19 -19.55 8.57
N HIS A 310 -11.23 -18.79 9.67
CA HIS A 310 -12.23 -17.75 9.91
C HIS A 310 -11.82 -16.38 9.34
N GLY A 311 -10.55 -16.17 9.03
CA GLY A 311 -10.06 -14.86 8.58
C GLY A 311 -10.23 -13.75 9.63
N ILE A 312 -10.01 -12.51 9.19
CA ILE A 312 -10.19 -11.30 10.01
C ILE A 312 -11.41 -10.51 9.56
N PRO A 313 -12.12 -9.82 10.47
CA PRO A 313 -13.02 -8.74 10.08
C PRO A 313 -12.25 -7.69 9.28
N LEU A 314 -12.82 -7.25 8.17
CA LEU A 314 -12.21 -6.24 7.30
C LEU A 314 -13.30 -5.27 6.84
N GLY A 315 -13.07 -3.98 6.98
CA GLY A 315 -13.92 -2.92 6.47
C GLY A 315 -13.10 -1.87 5.75
N SER A 316 -13.77 -0.93 5.08
CA SER A 316 -13.09 0.14 4.34
C SER A 316 -12.55 1.25 5.24
N GLY A 317 -13.12 1.42 6.43
CA GLY A 317 -12.70 2.43 7.42
C GLY A 317 -12.05 1.86 8.68
N GLY A 318 -12.04 0.54 8.83
CA GLY A 318 -11.56 -0.14 10.02
C GLY A 318 -11.69 -1.67 9.91
N LEU A 319 -11.46 -2.39 11.02
CA LEU A 319 -11.69 -3.84 11.09
C LEU A 319 -13.10 -4.16 11.64
N ASP A 320 -14.09 -3.45 11.13
CA ASP A 320 -15.49 -3.51 11.57
C ASP A 320 -16.38 -4.38 10.67
N GLY A 321 -15.85 -4.87 9.54
CA GLY A 321 -16.61 -5.68 8.60
C GLY A 321 -17.49 -4.87 7.63
N LEU A 322 -17.40 -3.53 7.66
CA LEU A 322 -18.29 -2.64 6.92
C LEU A 322 -17.62 -2.06 5.67
N PHE A 323 -18.33 -2.17 4.55
CA PHE A 323 -17.95 -1.56 3.27
C PHE A 323 -19.12 -0.76 2.69
N PRO A 324 -19.17 0.57 2.91
CA PRO A 324 -20.07 1.44 2.17
C PRO A 324 -19.83 1.33 0.65
N PRO A 325 -20.81 1.70 -0.18
CA PRO A 325 -20.65 1.71 -1.64
C PRO A 325 -19.45 2.54 -2.10
N ALA A 326 -18.79 2.11 -3.17
CA ALA A 326 -17.65 2.78 -3.78
C ALA A 326 -16.45 3.02 -2.83
N THR A 327 -16.29 2.16 -1.82
CA THR A 327 -15.14 2.21 -0.89
C THR A 327 -14.22 1.01 -1.09
N SER A 328 -12.93 1.19 -0.74
CA SER A 328 -11.91 0.15 -0.87
C SER A 328 -11.02 0.07 0.36
N VAL A 329 -10.35 -1.07 0.52
CA VAL A 329 -9.23 -1.24 1.45
C VAL A 329 -8.10 -2.01 0.78
N ASP A 330 -6.87 -1.67 1.16
CA ASP A 330 -5.65 -2.35 0.75
C ASP A 330 -4.99 -3.03 1.95
N VAL A 331 -4.81 -4.35 1.91
CA VAL A 331 -4.04 -5.09 2.91
C VAL A 331 -2.78 -5.63 2.26
N ILE A 332 -1.62 -5.33 2.85
CA ILE A 332 -0.32 -5.87 2.43
C ILE A 332 0.21 -6.82 3.50
N PHE A 333 0.56 -8.03 3.09
CA PHE A 333 1.25 -9.02 3.92
C PHE A 333 2.41 -9.63 3.14
N TYR A 334 3.23 -10.44 3.80
CA TYR A 334 4.48 -10.91 3.23
C TYR A 334 4.59 -12.43 3.30
N VAL A 335 5.15 -13.04 2.25
CA VAL A 335 5.44 -14.47 2.18
C VAL A 335 6.86 -14.69 1.70
N THR A 336 7.47 -15.80 2.12
CA THR A 336 8.81 -16.22 1.69
C THR A 336 8.69 -17.54 0.93
N ALA A 337 9.38 -17.64 -0.22
CA ALA A 337 9.53 -18.90 -0.94
C ALA A 337 10.64 -19.75 -0.30
N VAL A 338 10.28 -20.94 0.19
CA VAL A 338 11.20 -21.90 0.83
C VAL A 338 11.29 -23.14 -0.04
N PHE A 339 12.45 -23.36 -0.63
CA PHE A 339 12.72 -24.51 -1.50
C PHE A 339 13.01 -25.75 -0.67
N THR A 340 12.49 -26.90 -1.12
CA THR A 340 12.88 -28.17 -0.50
C THR A 340 14.35 -28.46 -0.83
N ALA A 341 15.15 -28.81 0.18
CA ALA A 341 16.50 -29.31 -0.07
C ALA A 341 16.41 -30.54 -0.98
N GLU A 342 17.23 -30.57 -2.04
CA GLU A 342 17.40 -31.79 -2.82
C GLU A 342 17.94 -32.88 -1.89
N THR A 343 17.13 -33.89 -1.63
CA THR A 343 17.63 -35.13 -1.01
C THR A 343 18.56 -35.76 -2.02
N THR A 344 19.85 -35.44 -1.94
CA THR A 344 20.87 -36.11 -2.73
C THR A 344 20.94 -37.53 -2.19
N HIS A 345 20.23 -38.46 -2.83
CA HIS A 345 20.50 -39.88 -2.63
C HIS A 345 21.90 -40.14 -3.20
N ARG A 346 22.90 -40.17 -2.29
CA ARG A 346 24.21 -40.75 -2.55
C ARG A 346 24.15 -42.25 -2.30
#